data_AF-A0A7R9C0Z7-F1
#
_entry.id   AF-A0A7R9C0Z7-F1
#
_cell.length_a   1.000
_cell.length_b   1.000
_cell.length_c   1.000
_cell.angle_alpha   90.00
_cell.angle_beta   90.00
_cell.angle_gamma   90.00
#
_symmetry.space_group_name_H-M   'P 1'
#
loop_
_entity.id
_entity.type
_entity.pdbx_description
1 polymer ?
#
loop_
_entity_poly.entity_id
_entity_poly.type
_entity_poly.pdbx_seq_one_letter_code
_entity_poly.pdbx_strand_id
1 'polypeptide(L)'
;MFIQTTVFLSGVAGASLLFGFGSAVAMAKKKDPTSFSQGMTVGGGGENGASLALRALGRGTVYAVLGVSVISWGVWKLSGAENMKDFWLKVQSIFPQVKKNEPPVGRTEFDGFRDLFEYLSGDYSRKK
;
A
#
# COMPACT_ATOMS: atom_id res chain seq x y z
N MET A 1 1.78 11.22 -23.77
CA MET A 1 1.64 12.00 -22.52
C MET A 1 1.78 11.14 -21.26
N PHE A 2 1.16 9.97 -21.17
CA PHE A 2 1.22 9.09 -19.98
C PHE A 2 2.62 8.59 -19.58
N ILE A 3 3.52 8.35 -20.55
CA ILE A 3 4.86 7.79 -20.30
C ILE A 3 5.72 8.73 -19.42
N GLN A 4 5.65 10.04 -19.67
CA GLN A 4 6.39 11.05 -18.90
C GLN A 4 5.90 11.10 -17.44
N THR A 5 4.59 11.01 -17.24
CA THR A 5 3.96 11.03 -15.91
C THR A 5 4.28 9.75 -15.13
N THR A 6 4.30 8.60 -15.80
CA THR A 6 4.66 7.31 -15.17
C THR A 6 6.12 7.29 -14.75
N VAL A 7 7.04 7.78 -15.58
CA VAL A 7 8.47 7.86 -15.23
C VAL A 7 8.69 8.81 -14.06
N PHE A 8 8.05 9.98 -14.06
CA PHE A 8 8.14 10.93 -12.97
C PHE A 8 7.56 10.37 -11.65
N LEU A 9 6.37 9.75 -11.70
CA LEU A 9 5.69 9.24 -10.52
C LEU A 9 6.40 8.02 -9.92
N SER A 10 6.92 7.13 -10.76
CA SER A 10 7.73 5.99 -10.28
C SER A 10 9.06 6.46 -9.69
N GLY A 11 9.69 7.48 -10.29
CA GLY A 11 10.88 8.12 -9.75
C GLY A 11 10.65 8.75 -8.37
N VAL A 12 9.60 9.57 -8.22
CA VAL A 12 9.29 10.21 -6.92
C VAL A 12 8.85 9.19 -5.87
N ALA A 13 8.08 8.17 -6.24
CA ALA A 13 7.71 7.08 -5.34
C ALA A 13 8.95 6.30 -4.88
N GLY A 14 9.84 5.93 -5.81
CA GLY A 14 11.10 5.24 -5.50
C GLY A 14 12.00 6.07 -4.59
N ALA A 15 12.18 7.35 -4.90
CA ALA A 15 12.95 8.28 -4.07
C ALA A 15 12.34 8.42 -2.66
N SER A 16 11.01 8.50 -2.56
CA SER A 16 10.30 8.61 -1.26
C SER A 16 10.47 7.34 -0.41
N LEU A 17 10.45 6.16 -1.05
CA LEU A 17 10.66 4.88 -0.38
C LEU A 17 12.09 4.76 0.14
N LEU A 18 13.08 5.11 -0.68
CA LEU A 18 14.49 5.11 -0.28
C LEU A 18 14.77 6.12 0.84
N PHE A 19 14.18 7.31 0.75
CA PHE A 19 14.35 8.36 1.75
C PHE A 19 13.65 8.01 3.08
N GLY A 20 12.40 7.53 3.01
CA GLY A 20 11.63 7.12 4.19
C GLY A 20 12.25 5.91 4.90
N PHE A 21 12.60 4.87 4.15
CA PHE A 21 13.25 3.69 4.70
C PHE A 21 14.67 4.00 5.20
N GLY A 22 15.47 4.74 4.40
CA GLY A 22 16.82 5.13 4.76
C GLY A 22 16.87 6.01 6.02
N SER A 23 15.93 6.94 6.17
CA SER A 23 15.82 7.76 7.39
C SER A 23 15.38 6.93 8.60
N ALA A 24 14.46 5.98 8.45
CA ALA A 24 14.08 5.05 9.52
C ALA A 24 15.27 4.18 9.97
N VAL A 25 16.04 3.64 9.03
CA VAL A 25 17.27 2.89 9.31
C VAL A 25 18.32 3.81 9.97
N ALA A 26 18.45 5.05 9.52
CA ALA A 26 19.35 6.04 10.09
C ALA A 26 18.96 6.47 11.51
N MET A 27 17.68 6.45 11.86
CA MET A 27 17.20 6.66 13.23
C MET A 27 17.44 5.44 14.10
N ALA A 28 17.19 4.23 13.58
CA ALA A 28 17.46 2.99 14.29
C ALA A 28 18.94 2.86 14.66
N LYS A 29 19.86 3.17 13.73
CA LYS A 29 21.31 3.16 14.02
C LYS A 29 21.77 4.23 15.01
N LYS A 30 21.09 5.39 15.06
CA LYS A 30 21.39 6.45 16.05
C LYS A 30 20.95 6.05 17.45
N LYS A 31 19.85 5.31 17.56
CA LYS A 31 19.30 4.85 18.84
C LYS A 31 20.12 3.70 19.44
N ASP A 32 20.65 2.81 18.60
CA ASP A 32 21.47 1.69 19.03
C ASP A 32 22.65 1.42 18.08
N PRO A 33 23.75 2.19 18.18
CA PRO A 33 24.87 2.12 17.23
C PRO A 33 25.69 0.83 17.38
N THR A 34 25.83 0.31 18.60
CA THR A 34 26.60 -0.89 18.92
C THR A 34 25.92 -2.15 18.42
N SER A 35 24.61 -2.34 18.67
CA SER A 35 23.88 -3.52 18.19
C SER A 35 23.60 -3.46 16.69
N PHE A 36 23.45 -2.27 16.12
CA PHE A 36 23.25 -2.08 14.67
C PHE A 36 24.53 -2.34 13.86
N SER A 37 25.69 -1.85 14.31
CA SER A 37 26.98 -2.11 13.64
C SER A 37 27.35 -3.59 13.67
N GLN A 38 27.11 -4.27 14.80
CA GLN A 38 27.23 -5.73 14.92
C GLN A 38 26.21 -6.48 14.03
N GLY A 39 25.06 -5.89 13.74
CA GLY A 39 24.09 -6.42 12.78
C GLY A 39 24.50 -6.24 11.30
N MET A 40 25.40 -5.31 11.00
CA MET A 40 25.93 -5.05 9.65
C MET A 40 27.18 -5.89 9.32
N THR A 41 27.90 -6.38 10.33
CA THR A 41 29.08 -7.22 10.12
C THR A 41 28.68 -8.61 9.62
N VAL A 42 28.85 -8.84 8.32
CA VAL A 42 28.69 -10.16 7.70
C VAL A 42 29.92 -10.99 8.03
N GLY A 43 29.85 -11.80 9.10
CA GLY A 43 30.78 -12.92 9.29
C GLY A 43 31.71 -12.91 10.50
N GLY A 44 31.30 -12.39 11.67
CA GLY A 44 32.12 -12.52 12.88
C GLY A 44 31.30 -12.69 14.16
N GLY A 45 31.22 -13.93 14.65
CA GLY A 45 30.98 -14.31 16.05
C GLY A 45 29.75 -13.73 16.76
N GLY A 46 28.66 -14.51 16.81
CA GLY A 46 27.45 -14.21 17.60
C GLY A 46 26.31 -13.69 16.74
N GLU A 47 25.22 -14.45 16.66
CA GLU A 47 24.08 -14.20 15.77
C GLU A 47 23.20 -13.05 16.29
N ASN A 48 23.52 -11.80 15.94
CA ASN A 48 22.66 -10.67 16.27
C ASN A 48 21.40 -10.64 15.38
N GLY A 49 20.22 -10.67 16.02
CA GLY A 49 18.90 -10.74 15.37
C GLY A 49 18.60 -9.62 14.35
N ALA A 50 19.31 -8.49 14.40
CA ALA A 50 19.17 -7.41 13.42
C ALA A 50 19.65 -7.81 12.01
N SER A 51 20.74 -8.58 11.89
CA SER A 51 21.25 -9.04 10.58
C SER A 51 20.32 -10.08 9.95
N LEU A 52 19.81 -10.98 10.79
CA LEU A 52 18.76 -11.94 10.43
C LEU A 52 17.48 -11.23 9.98
N ALA A 53 17.03 -10.22 10.74
CA ALA A 53 15.84 -9.44 10.42
C ALA A 53 15.99 -8.66 9.11
N LEU A 54 17.15 -8.04 8.85
CA LEU A 54 17.40 -7.33 7.59
C LEU A 54 17.40 -8.27 6.38
N ARG A 55 17.99 -9.46 6.49
CA ARG A 55 17.98 -10.47 5.40
C ARG A 55 16.61 -11.08 5.20
N ALA A 56 15.89 -11.36 6.29
CA ALA A 56 14.51 -11.86 6.24
C ALA A 56 13.57 -10.81 5.63
N LEU A 57 13.68 -9.55 6.06
CA LEU A 57 12.94 -8.43 5.51
C LEU A 57 13.25 -8.29 4.02
N GLY A 58 14.53 -8.23 3.63
CA GLY A 58 14.93 -8.07 2.23
C GLY A 58 14.41 -9.20 1.33
N ARG A 59 14.58 -10.46 1.72
CA ARG A 59 14.03 -11.61 0.97
C ARG A 59 12.50 -11.56 0.94
N GLY A 60 11.88 -11.22 2.06
CA GLY A 60 10.42 -11.06 2.19
C GLY A 60 9.86 -10.01 1.23
N THR A 61 10.46 -8.83 1.12
CA THR A 61 10.00 -7.79 0.19
C THR A 61 10.10 -8.25 -1.26
N VAL A 62 11.18 -8.94 -1.63
CA VAL A 62 11.35 -9.49 -2.99
C VAL A 62 10.25 -10.51 -3.29
N TYR A 63 10.02 -11.47 -2.39
CA TYR A 63 8.95 -12.46 -2.57
C TYR A 63 7.56 -11.84 -2.56
N ALA A 64 7.31 -10.80 -1.76
CA ALA A 64 6.03 -10.11 -1.74
C ALA A 64 5.77 -9.38 -3.07
N VAL A 65 6.74 -8.62 -3.57
CA VAL A 65 6.61 -7.90 -4.86
C VAL A 65 6.47 -8.88 -6.02
N LEU A 66 7.26 -9.95 -6.05
CA LEU A 66 7.16 -10.98 -7.09
C LEU A 66 5.84 -11.76 -6.98
N GLY A 67 5.44 -12.15 -5.77
CA GLY A 67 4.19 -12.87 -5.55
C GLY A 67 2.97 -12.04 -5.96
N VAL A 68 2.90 -10.78 -5.53
CA VAL A 68 1.78 -9.91 -5.89
C VAL A 68 1.76 -9.62 -7.39
N SER A 69 2.91 -9.40 -8.02
CA SER A 69 2.98 -9.14 -9.46
C SER A 69 2.57 -10.36 -10.29
N VAL A 70 2.99 -11.57 -9.90
CA VAL A 70 2.58 -12.82 -10.56
C VAL A 70 1.09 -13.07 -10.36
N ILE A 71 0.55 -12.88 -9.16
CA ILE A 71 -0.90 -13.06 -8.91
C ILE A 71 -1.70 -12.04 -9.71
N SER A 72 -1.35 -10.75 -9.67
CA SER A 72 -2.03 -9.72 -10.45
C SER A 72 -1.95 -9.98 -11.95
N TRP A 73 -0.80 -10.44 -12.45
CA TRP A 73 -0.66 -10.83 -13.86
C TRP A 73 -1.49 -12.07 -14.19
N GLY A 74 -1.53 -13.06 -13.30
CA GLY A 74 -2.38 -14.26 -13.43
C GLY A 74 -3.86 -13.91 -13.49
N VAL A 75 -4.35 -13.04 -12.60
CA VAL A 75 -5.73 -12.55 -12.62
C VAL A 75 -6.05 -11.83 -13.93
N TRP A 76 -5.13 -11.00 -14.44
CA TRP A 76 -5.30 -10.37 -15.75
C TRP A 76 -5.38 -11.42 -16.87
N LYS A 77 -4.45 -12.38 -16.90
CA LYS A 77 -4.44 -13.43 -17.94
C LYS A 77 -5.66 -14.34 -17.89
N LEU A 78 -6.18 -14.65 -16.70
CA LEU A 78 -7.37 -15.48 -16.52
C LEU A 78 -8.68 -14.73 -16.83
N SER A 79 -8.70 -13.40 -16.66
CA SER A 79 -9.91 -12.60 -16.93
C SER A 79 -10.29 -12.54 -18.41
N GLY A 80 -9.32 -12.71 -19.32
CA GLY A 80 -9.52 -12.62 -20.77
C GLY A 80 -9.93 -11.23 -21.25
N ALA A 81 -9.75 -10.22 -20.40
CA ALA A 81 -10.05 -8.82 -20.70
C ALA A 81 -8.90 -8.19 -21.49
N GLU A 82 -9.19 -7.75 -22.72
CA GLU A 82 -8.21 -7.03 -23.56
C GLU A 82 -7.95 -5.60 -23.06
N ASN A 83 -8.87 -5.06 -22.24
CA ASN A 83 -8.79 -3.70 -21.71
C ASN A 83 -9.19 -3.62 -20.24
N MET A 84 -8.61 -2.66 -19.50
CA MET A 84 -8.89 -2.44 -18.07
C MET A 84 -10.36 -2.08 -17.79
N LYS A 85 -11.05 -1.46 -18.76
CA LYS A 85 -12.51 -1.21 -18.69
C LYS A 85 -13.32 -2.50 -18.77
N ASP A 86 -12.89 -3.44 -19.60
CA ASP A 86 -13.54 -4.73 -19.79
C ASP A 86 -13.39 -5.60 -18.54
N PHE A 87 -12.20 -5.58 -17.93
CA PHE A 87 -11.96 -6.20 -16.63
C PHE A 87 -12.94 -5.66 -15.57
N TRP A 88 -13.05 -4.34 -15.47
CA TRP A 88 -13.94 -3.71 -14.49
C TRP A 88 -15.42 -4.04 -14.75
N LEU A 89 -15.88 -4.00 -16.00
CA LEU A 89 -17.25 -4.37 -16.39
C LEU A 89 -17.58 -5.83 -16.05
N LYS A 90 -16.63 -6.74 -16.27
CA LYS A 90 -16.79 -8.17 -16.00
C LYS A 90 -16.71 -8.50 -14.51
N VAL A 91 -15.89 -7.77 -13.76
CA VAL A 91 -15.91 -7.82 -12.29
C VAL A 91 -17.23 -7.26 -11.78
N GLN A 92 -17.70 -6.12 -12.31
CA GLN A 92 -18.99 -5.53 -11.96
C GLN A 92 -20.16 -6.47 -12.25
N SER A 93 -20.14 -7.28 -13.31
CA SER A 93 -21.23 -8.22 -13.59
C SER A 93 -21.25 -9.43 -12.65
N ILE A 94 -20.10 -9.79 -12.06
CA ILE A 94 -19.99 -10.87 -11.06
C ILE A 94 -20.44 -10.37 -9.68
N PHE A 95 -20.19 -9.10 -9.36
CA PHE A 95 -20.69 -8.50 -8.12
C PHE A 95 -22.17 -8.10 -8.28
N PRO A 96 -23.03 -8.38 -7.28
CA PRO A 96 -24.41 -7.93 -7.32
C PRO A 96 -24.43 -6.40 -7.44
N GLN A 97 -25.02 -5.90 -8.53
CA GLN A 97 -25.15 -4.47 -8.77
C GLN A 97 -25.95 -3.85 -7.62
N VAL A 98 -25.30 -2.97 -6.84
CA VAL A 98 -25.99 -2.19 -5.81
C VAL A 98 -26.99 -1.29 -6.53
N LYS A 99 -28.28 -1.59 -6.37
CA LYS A 99 -29.35 -0.76 -6.91
C LYS A 99 -29.25 0.62 -6.27
N LYS A 100 -29.21 1.67 -7.09
CA LYS A 100 -29.37 3.04 -6.60
C LYS A 100 -30.75 3.14 -5.94
N ASN A 101 -30.77 3.70 -4.73
CA ASN A 101 -31.97 3.84 -3.92
C ASN A 101 -32.80 5.03 -4.46
N GLU A 102 -33.67 4.77 -5.43
CA GLU A 102 -34.62 5.74 -5.98
C GLU A 102 -36.04 5.17 -5.78
N PRO A 103 -36.86 5.67 -4.83
CA PRO A 103 -36.64 6.82 -3.93
C PRO A 103 -35.76 6.49 -2.70
N PRO A 104 -35.10 7.48 -2.10
CA PRO A 104 -34.21 7.30 -0.95
C PRO A 104 -35.00 6.90 0.31
N VAL A 105 -35.12 5.60 0.56
CA VAL A 105 -35.69 5.07 1.80
C VAL A 105 -34.54 4.47 2.64
N GLY A 106 -33.86 5.30 3.45
CA GLY A 106 -32.86 4.81 4.44
C GLY A 106 -31.81 5.82 4.92
N ARG A 107 -31.24 5.57 6.11
CA ARG A 107 -30.19 6.33 6.86
C ARG A 107 -28.79 6.38 6.19
N THR A 108 -28.71 6.23 4.88
CA THR A 108 -27.46 6.30 4.10
C THR A 108 -27.53 7.47 3.11
N GLU A 109 -28.02 8.62 3.58
CA GLU A 109 -28.26 9.82 2.78
C GLU A 109 -27.02 10.71 2.59
N PHE A 110 -25.86 10.28 3.09
CA PHE A 110 -24.62 11.02 2.89
C PHE A 110 -24.25 11.05 1.41
N ASP A 111 -24.20 12.26 0.83
CA ASP A 111 -23.85 12.50 -0.58
C ASP A 111 -22.40 12.06 -0.88
N GLY A 112 -21.55 12.01 0.16
CA GLY A 112 -20.24 11.38 0.08
C GLY A 112 -19.46 11.46 1.39
N PHE A 113 -18.20 11.01 1.34
CA PHE A 113 -17.30 11.04 2.50
C PHE A 113 -17.13 12.43 3.11
N ARG A 114 -17.29 13.49 2.31
CA ARG A 114 -17.25 14.88 2.80
C ARG A 114 -18.41 15.17 3.72
N ASP A 115 -19.63 14.83 3.31
CA ASP A 115 -20.85 15.01 4.10
C ASP A 115 -20.82 14.16 5.38
N LEU A 116 -20.31 12.93 5.28
CA LEU A 116 -20.04 12.07 6.44
C LEU A 116 -19.03 12.70 7.43
N PHE A 117 -17.93 13.26 6.92
CA PHE A 117 -16.90 13.87 7.77
C PHE A 117 -17.39 15.17 8.40
N GLU A 118 -18.20 15.94 7.67
CA GLU A 118 -18.85 17.15 8.16
C GLU A 118 -19.83 16.81 9.29
N TYR A 119 -20.67 15.78 9.10
CA TYR A 119 -21.54 15.25 10.16
C TYR A 119 -20.75 14.79 11.40
N LEU A 120 -19.72 13.96 11.21
CA LEU A 120 -18.88 13.48 12.31
C LEU A 120 -18.17 14.62 13.05
N SER A 121 -17.68 15.63 12.33
CA SER A 121 -17.00 16.78 12.92
C SER A 121 -17.97 17.73 13.65
N GLY A 122 -19.18 17.91 13.12
CA GLY A 122 -20.25 18.70 13.74
C GLY A 122 -20.77 18.09 15.03
N ASP A 123 -21.02 16.77 15.04
CA ASP A 123 -21.46 16.06 16.24
C ASP A 123 -20.36 15.96 17.31
N TYR A 124 -19.09 15.89 16.93
CA TYR A 124 -17.97 15.90 17.89
C TYR A 124 -17.78 17.28 18.54
N SER A 125 -18.06 18.37 17.81
CA SER A 125 -17.94 19.73 18.34
C SER A 125 -19.09 20.11 19.29
N ARG A 126 -20.25 19.45 19.22
CA ARG A 126 -21.42 19.68 20.10
C ARG A 126 -21.37 18.94 21.45
N LYS A 127 -20.40 18.03 21.64
CA LYS A 127 -20.18 17.30 22.90
C LYS A 127 -19.04 17.88 23.78
N LYS A 128 -18.53 19.05 23.44
CA LYS A 128 -17.61 19.85 24.26
C LYS A 128 -18.35 21.08 24.79
#